data_AF-A0A2E4JRR9-F1
#
_entry.id   AF-A0A2E4JRR9-F1
#
_cell.length_a   1.000
_cell.length_b   1.000
_cell.length_c   1.000
_cell.angle_alpha   90.00
_cell.angle_beta   90.00
_cell.angle_gamma   90.00
#
_symmetry.space_group_name_H-M   'P 1'
#
loop_
_entity.id
_entity.type
_entity.pdbx_description
1 polymer ?
#
loop_
_entity_poly.entity_id
_entity_poly.type
_entity_poly.pdbx_seq_one_letter_code
_entity_poly.pdbx_strand_id
1 'polypeptide(L)'
;MGITIILNELKTQIERNKDSMTNMSKINPNKAFTWINQLAHSVSAKYGVVLQLHFLDPKKITDTNSYGSENLSILVDPKRKQFPIHRDNIKEKANEFLDQVEIKDAYMYEGKEGVKVFLQNGRIDILPGSIHIWCQIDSNIIKFIDWLFTYCYGIKPI
;
A
#
# COMPACT_ATOMS: atom_id res chain seq x y z
N MET A 1 -2.14 12.97 9.83
CA MET A 1 -3.00 11.81 10.11
C MET A 1 -3.35 11.19 8.77
N GLY A 2 -3.00 9.93 8.54
CA GLY A 2 -3.10 9.31 7.21
C GLY A 2 -2.92 7.79 7.28
N ILE A 3 -2.20 7.17 6.33
CA ILE A 3 -2.03 5.71 6.21
C ILE A 3 -1.54 5.06 7.51
N THR A 4 -0.78 5.79 8.34
CA THR A 4 -0.30 5.34 9.65
C THR A 4 -1.39 4.73 10.53
N ILE A 5 -2.57 5.37 10.62
CA ILE A 5 -3.66 4.87 11.46
C ILE A 5 -4.21 3.57 10.92
N ILE A 6 -4.42 3.51 9.60
CA ILE A 6 -4.98 2.34 8.94
C ILE A 6 -4.03 1.14 9.11
N LEU A 7 -2.72 1.35 8.94
CA LEU A 7 -1.71 0.32 9.15
C LEU A 7 -1.60 -0.12 10.61
N ASN A 8 -1.66 0.81 11.56
CA ASN A 8 -1.64 0.48 12.99
C ASN A 8 -2.89 -0.30 13.42
N GLU A 9 -4.06 0.08 12.94
CA GLU A 9 -5.29 -0.67 13.20
C GLU A 9 -5.22 -2.07 12.57
N LEU A 10 -4.78 -2.18 11.30
CA LEU A 10 -4.58 -3.47 10.64
C LEU A 10 -3.62 -4.36 11.44
N LYS A 11 -2.46 -3.82 11.84
CA LYS A 11 -1.47 -4.53 12.67
C LYS A 11 -2.08 -4.99 13.99
N THR A 12 -2.86 -4.14 14.65
CA THR A 12 -3.54 -4.49 15.91
C THR A 12 -4.53 -5.65 15.72
N GLN A 13 -5.29 -5.65 14.61
CA GLN A 13 -6.22 -6.73 14.31
C GLN A 13 -5.51 -8.03 13.93
N ILE A 14 -4.39 -7.95 13.20
CA ILE A 14 -3.55 -9.11 12.88
C ILE A 14 -3.01 -9.74 14.16
N GLU A 15 -2.40 -8.94 15.05
CA GLU A 15 -1.81 -9.45 16.29
C GLU A 15 -2.87 -10.10 17.19
N ARG A 16 -4.08 -9.53 17.27
CA ARG A 16 -5.21 -10.13 18.01
C ARG A 16 -5.65 -11.50 17.48
N ASN A 17 -5.37 -11.81 16.21
CA ASN A 17 -5.80 -13.04 15.54
C ASN A 17 -4.62 -13.93 15.13
N LYS A 18 -3.40 -13.65 15.62
CA LYS A 18 -2.15 -14.22 15.12
C LYS A 18 -2.09 -15.74 15.17
N ASP A 19 -2.47 -16.35 16.30
CA ASP A 19 -2.42 -17.80 16.46
C ASP A 19 -3.39 -18.50 15.51
N SER A 20 -4.63 -17.99 15.44
CA SER A 20 -5.66 -18.47 14.52
C SER A 20 -5.22 -18.36 13.05
N MET A 21 -4.61 -17.23 12.68
CA MET A 21 -4.07 -17.02 11.34
C MET A 21 -2.91 -17.95 11.02
N THR A 22 -1.98 -18.14 11.95
CA THR A 22 -0.81 -19.00 11.78
C THR A 22 -1.23 -20.46 11.57
N ASN A 23 -2.23 -20.92 12.32
CA ASN A 23 -2.78 -22.26 12.13
C ASN A 23 -3.52 -22.38 10.79
N MET A 24 -4.32 -21.36 10.43
CA MET A 24 -5.03 -21.33 9.15
C MET A 24 -4.08 -21.33 7.96
N SER A 25 -3.00 -20.54 7.99
CA SER A 25 -2.05 -20.43 6.88
C SER A 25 -1.30 -21.73 6.64
N LYS A 26 -0.99 -22.50 7.69
CA LYS A 26 -0.38 -23.83 7.60
C LYS A 26 -1.30 -24.88 6.97
N ILE A 27 -2.60 -24.83 7.27
CA ILE A 27 -3.58 -25.81 6.79
C ILE A 27 -4.11 -25.45 5.39
N ASN A 28 -4.42 -24.17 5.18
CA ASN A 28 -4.99 -23.66 3.94
C ASN A 28 -4.51 -22.22 3.67
N PRO A 29 -3.36 -22.06 2.99
CA PRO A 29 -2.80 -20.74 2.65
C PRO A 29 -3.79 -19.85 1.90
N ASN A 30 -4.56 -20.39 0.95
CA ASN A 30 -5.52 -19.61 0.16
C ASN A 30 -6.64 -19.03 1.03
N LYS A 31 -7.10 -19.79 2.04
CA LYS A 31 -8.08 -19.31 3.02
C LYS A 31 -7.49 -18.22 3.90
N ALA A 32 -6.25 -18.38 4.36
CA ALA A 32 -5.56 -17.34 5.13
C ALA A 32 -5.36 -16.06 4.31
N PHE A 33 -4.97 -16.19 3.03
CA PHE A 33 -4.85 -15.08 2.09
C PHE A 33 -6.17 -14.33 1.88
N THR A 34 -7.27 -15.07 1.72
CA THR A 34 -8.61 -14.49 1.57
C THR A 34 -9.02 -13.75 2.84
N TRP A 35 -8.80 -14.38 3.99
CA TRP A 35 -9.16 -13.81 5.29
C TRP A 35 -8.38 -12.52 5.60
N ILE A 36 -7.07 -12.48 5.37
CA ILE A 36 -6.27 -11.29 5.65
C ILE A 36 -6.67 -10.11 4.75
N ASN A 37 -7.01 -10.37 3.49
CA ASN A 37 -7.52 -9.33 2.59
C ASN A 37 -8.91 -8.85 2.98
N GLN A 38 -9.78 -9.74 3.48
CA GLN A 38 -11.08 -9.33 4.05
C GLN A 38 -10.90 -8.45 5.29
N LEU A 39 -9.95 -8.79 6.17
CA LEU A 39 -9.61 -7.98 7.34
C LEU A 39 -9.08 -6.61 6.93
N ALA A 40 -8.12 -6.57 6.00
CA ALA A 40 -7.54 -5.32 5.48
C ALA A 40 -8.62 -4.43 4.84
N HIS A 41 -9.54 -5.02 4.05
CA HIS A 41 -10.67 -4.31 3.50
C HIS A 41 -11.59 -3.74 4.60
N SER A 42 -11.95 -4.54 5.61
CA SER A 42 -12.82 -4.08 6.70
C SER A 42 -12.23 -2.95 7.53
N VAL A 43 -10.91 -2.96 7.77
CA VAL A 43 -10.21 -1.88 8.47
C VAL A 43 -10.19 -0.62 7.61
N SER A 44 -9.77 -0.75 6.35
CA SER A 44 -9.58 0.37 5.43
C SER A 44 -10.87 1.04 4.97
N ALA A 45 -11.97 0.29 4.85
CA ALA A 45 -13.26 0.80 4.42
C ALA A 45 -13.78 1.94 5.32
N LYS A 46 -13.44 1.94 6.62
CA LYS A 46 -13.77 3.01 7.58
C LYS A 46 -13.16 4.37 7.20
N TYR A 47 -12.10 4.33 6.38
CA TYR A 47 -11.32 5.50 5.95
C TYR A 47 -11.57 5.84 4.47
N GLY A 48 -12.53 5.19 3.81
CA GLY A 48 -12.85 5.46 2.40
C GLY A 48 -11.78 4.99 1.40
N VAL A 49 -10.89 4.09 1.82
CA VAL A 49 -9.90 3.45 0.94
C VAL A 49 -9.98 1.93 1.05
N VAL A 50 -9.36 1.21 0.13
CA VAL A 50 -9.25 -0.24 0.18
C VAL A 50 -7.79 -0.64 0.25
N LEU A 51 -7.43 -1.36 1.32
CA LEU A 51 -6.15 -2.03 1.45
C LEU A 51 -6.22 -3.46 0.92
N GLN A 52 -5.22 -3.85 0.14
CA GLN A 52 -5.06 -5.20 -0.38
C GLN A 52 -3.62 -5.67 -0.20
N LEU A 53 -3.42 -6.82 0.43
CA LEU A 53 -2.10 -7.43 0.60
C LEU A 53 -1.80 -8.32 -0.59
N HIS A 54 -0.53 -8.32 -0.99
CA HIS A 54 0.01 -9.15 -2.06
C HIS A 54 1.13 -10.02 -1.52
N PHE A 55 1.18 -11.27 -1.98
CA PHE A 55 2.28 -12.18 -1.67
C PHE A 55 2.88 -12.65 -3.00
N LEU A 56 3.97 -12.02 -3.41
CA LEU A 56 4.67 -12.36 -4.65
C LEU A 56 5.21 -13.80 -4.61
N ASP A 57 5.64 -14.24 -3.43
CA ASP A 57 5.97 -15.63 -3.13
C ASP A 57 4.86 -16.24 -2.26
N PRO A 58 4.16 -17.30 -2.73
CA PRO A 58 3.15 -18.00 -1.94
C PRO A 58 3.65 -18.49 -0.58
N LYS A 59 4.96 -18.77 -0.43
CA LYS A 59 5.55 -19.17 0.86
C LYS A 59 5.40 -18.08 1.91
N LYS A 60 5.37 -16.80 1.53
CA LYS A 60 5.16 -15.67 2.44
C LYS A 60 3.76 -15.62 3.03
N ILE A 61 2.78 -16.30 2.43
CA ILE A 61 1.45 -16.46 3.05
C ILE A 61 1.59 -17.18 4.41
N THR A 62 2.58 -18.04 4.59
CA THR A 62 2.79 -18.70 5.89
C THR A 62 3.58 -17.84 6.90
N ASP A 63 4.22 -16.76 6.44
CA ASP A 63 4.93 -15.80 7.30
C ASP A 63 3.98 -14.70 7.78
N THR A 64 3.16 -15.04 8.78
CA THR A 64 2.18 -14.11 9.36
C THR A 64 2.80 -12.88 10.03
N ASN A 65 4.11 -12.86 10.29
CA ASN A 65 4.78 -11.69 10.87
C ASN A 65 4.99 -10.57 9.84
N SER A 66 5.04 -10.90 8.55
CA SER A 66 5.20 -9.93 7.45
C SER A 66 3.89 -9.22 7.06
N TYR A 67 2.76 -9.67 7.61
CA TYR A 67 1.45 -9.21 7.17
C TYR A 67 1.24 -7.73 7.49
N GLY A 68 0.95 -6.94 6.45
CA GLY A 68 0.73 -5.50 6.58
C GLY A 68 2.00 -4.66 6.75
N SER A 69 3.19 -5.28 6.71
CA SER A 69 4.48 -4.56 6.73
C SER A 69 5.13 -4.45 5.35
N GLU A 70 4.63 -5.16 4.35
CA GLU A 70 5.15 -5.15 2.98
C GLU A 70 4.07 -5.48 1.95
N ASN A 71 4.37 -5.23 0.68
CA ASN A 71 3.60 -5.71 -0.47
C ASN A 71 2.10 -5.39 -0.37
N LEU A 72 1.79 -4.09 -0.34
CA LEU A 72 0.45 -3.58 -0.07
C LEU A 72 -0.01 -2.66 -1.20
N SER A 73 -1.25 -2.83 -1.63
CA SER A 73 -1.94 -1.86 -2.49
C SER A 73 -2.96 -1.07 -1.69
N ILE A 74 -3.07 0.21 -2.05
CA ILE A 74 -4.03 1.16 -1.52
C ILE A 74 -4.85 1.65 -2.70
N LEU A 75 -6.13 1.31 -2.75
CA LEU A 75 -7.05 1.80 -3.77
C LEU A 75 -7.89 2.92 -3.17
N VAL A 76 -7.85 4.09 -3.79
CA VAL A 76 -8.61 5.27 -3.35
C VAL A 76 -9.80 5.51 -4.25
N ASP A 77 -9.54 5.65 -5.55
CA ASP A 77 -10.58 5.89 -6.56
C ASP A 77 -10.17 5.21 -7.87
N PRO A 78 -10.54 3.92 -8.06
CA PRO A 78 -10.14 3.16 -9.25
C PRO A 78 -10.59 3.77 -10.58
N LYS A 79 -11.60 4.65 -10.55
CA LYS A 79 -12.13 5.34 -11.73
C LYS A 79 -11.33 6.58 -12.08
N ARG A 80 -10.51 7.12 -11.18
CA ARG A 80 -9.66 8.28 -11.45
C ARG A 80 -8.64 7.95 -12.54
N LYS A 81 -8.55 8.84 -13.53
CA LYS A 81 -7.65 8.68 -14.69
C LYS A 81 -6.48 9.66 -14.72
N GLN A 82 -6.54 10.74 -13.95
CA GLN A 82 -5.53 11.79 -13.92
C GLN A 82 -5.24 12.22 -12.49
N PHE A 83 -3.99 12.60 -12.22
CA PHE A 83 -3.62 13.20 -10.94
C PHE A 83 -4.21 14.60 -10.81
N PRO A 84 -4.60 15.03 -9.60
CA PRO A 84 -5.03 16.41 -9.36
C PRO A 84 -3.87 17.40 -9.27
N ILE A 85 -2.62 16.90 -9.25
CA ILE A 85 -1.38 17.68 -9.26
C ILE A 85 -0.48 17.20 -10.39
N HIS A 86 0.47 18.05 -10.80
CA HIS A 86 1.46 17.65 -11.80
C HIS A 86 2.31 16.49 -11.29
N ARG A 87 2.56 15.49 -12.15
CA ARG A 87 3.32 14.29 -11.75
C ARG A 87 4.73 14.62 -11.29
N ASP A 88 5.34 15.67 -11.83
CA ASP A 88 6.69 16.07 -11.41
C ASP A 88 6.73 16.51 -9.95
N ASN A 89 5.64 17.05 -9.39
CA ASN A 89 5.54 17.33 -7.96
C ASN A 89 5.57 16.03 -7.12
N ILE A 90 4.98 14.95 -7.64
CA ILE A 90 5.03 13.63 -7.01
C ILE A 90 6.47 13.10 -7.05
N LYS A 91 7.17 13.27 -8.18
CA LYS A 91 8.57 12.83 -8.32
C LYS A 91 9.52 13.61 -7.41
N GLU A 92 9.37 14.92 -7.35
CA GLU A 92 10.14 15.80 -6.45
C GLU A 92 9.96 15.36 -4.99
N LYS A 93 8.71 15.14 -4.57
CA LYS A 93 8.42 14.70 -3.20
C LYS A 93 8.89 13.28 -2.91
N ALA A 94 8.86 12.38 -3.88
CA ALA A 94 9.47 11.07 -3.72
C ALA A 94 10.99 11.19 -3.45
N ASN A 95 11.72 12.06 -4.15
CA ASN A 95 13.14 12.32 -3.88
C ASN A 95 13.38 12.97 -2.50
N GLU A 96 12.47 13.80 -2.01
CA GLU A 96 12.59 14.42 -0.68
C GLU A 96 12.39 13.43 0.47
N PHE A 97 11.44 12.51 0.33
CA PHE A 97 11.08 11.56 1.38
C PHE A 97 11.87 10.26 1.35
N LEU A 98 12.31 9.83 0.16
CA LEU A 98 12.88 8.49 -0.06
C LEU A 98 14.34 8.60 -0.51
N ASP A 99 15.21 7.86 0.16
CA ASP A 99 16.65 7.90 -0.11
C ASP A 99 17.01 7.04 -1.32
N GLN A 100 17.89 7.57 -2.18
CA GLN A 100 18.52 6.84 -3.30
C GLN A 100 17.51 6.17 -4.25
N VAL A 101 16.51 6.92 -4.69
CA VAL A 101 15.47 6.42 -5.59
C VAL A 101 15.75 6.71 -7.06
N GLU A 102 15.34 5.79 -7.92
CA GLU A 102 15.22 6.04 -9.36
C GLU A 102 13.74 6.24 -9.69
N ILE A 103 13.39 7.33 -10.38
CA ILE A 103 11.99 7.67 -10.66
C ILE A 103 11.73 7.69 -12.16
N LYS A 104 10.67 7.00 -12.58
CA LYS A 104 10.26 6.91 -13.99
C LYS A 104 8.77 7.20 -14.12
N ASP A 105 8.37 7.69 -15.30
CA ASP A 105 6.95 7.68 -15.65
C ASP A 105 6.48 6.22 -15.78
N ALA A 106 5.29 5.92 -15.24
CA ALA A 106 4.66 4.62 -15.45
C ALA A 106 4.08 4.60 -16.87
N TYR A 107 4.29 3.49 -17.59
CA TYR A 107 3.72 3.27 -18.92
C TYR A 107 2.21 3.55 -18.93
N MET A 108 1.77 4.32 -19.94
CA MET A 108 0.36 4.60 -20.18
C MET A 108 -0.38 3.31 -20.53
N TYR A 109 -1.28 2.87 -19.66
CA TYR A 109 -2.35 1.94 -20.02
C TYR A 109 -3.68 2.69 -19.85
N GLU A 110 -4.53 2.67 -20.89
CA GLU A 110 -5.83 3.35 -20.90
C GLU A 110 -5.79 4.87 -20.60
N GLY A 111 -4.69 5.55 -20.96
CA GLY A 111 -4.54 6.98 -20.72
C GLY A 111 -4.29 7.38 -19.26
N LYS A 112 -3.96 6.41 -18.39
CA LYS A 112 -3.51 6.66 -17.02
C LYS A 112 -1.99 6.79 -17.00
N GLU A 113 -1.49 7.99 -16.79
CA GLU A 113 -0.08 8.24 -16.51
C GLU A 113 0.17 8.15 -15.00
N GLY A 114 1.13 7.31 -14.61
CA GLY A 114 1.54 7.12 -13.22
C GLY A 114 3.00 7.51 -12.99
N VAL A 115 3.46 7.34 -11.76
CA VAL A 115 4.88 7.47 -11.38
C VAL A 115 5.34 6.15 -10.80
N LYS A 116 6.50 5.64 -11.24
CA LYS A 116 7.19 4.51 -10.63
C LYS A 116 8.42 5.00 -9.88
N VAL A 117 8.51 4.65 -8.62
CA VAL A 117 9.66 4.94 -7.76
C VAL A 117 10.34 3.62 -7.45
N PHE A 118 11.56 3.42 -7.94
CA PHE A 118 12.39 2.26 -7.65
C PHE A 118 13.28 2.59 -6.46
N LEU A 119 13.24 1.71 -5.45
CA LEU A 119 14.09 1.74 -4.27
C LEU A 119 15.06 0.55 -4.35
N GLN A 120 16.11 0.55 -3.52
CA GLN A 120 17.06 -0.58 -3.49
C GLN A 120 16.39 -1.95 -3.33
N ASN A 121 15.32 -2.02 -2.52
CA ASN A 121 14.65 -3.27 -2.12
C ASN A 121 13.21 -3.38 -2.65
N GLY A 122 12.87 -2.69 -3.73
CA GLY A 122 11.57 -2.85 -4.38
C GLY A 122 11.11 -1.59 -5.11
N ARG A 123 9.80 -1.40 -5.22
CA ARG A 123 9.25 -0.23 -5.92
C ARG A 123 7.90 0.22 -5.36
N ILE A 124 7.56 1.46 -5.65
CA ILE A 124 6.22 2.01 -5.42
C ILE A 124 5.67 2.49 -6.77
N ASP A 125 4.54 1.94 -7.19
CA ASP A 125 3.80 2.38 -8.36
C ASP A 125 2.65 3.31 -7.89
N ILE A 126 2.75 4.60 -8.20
CA ILE A 126 1.72 5.62 -7.91
C ILE A 126 0.88 5.83 -9.16
N LEU A 127 -0.43 5.61 -9.06
CA LEU A 127 -1.41 5.79 -10.11
C LEU A 127 -2.48 6.79 -9.66
N PRO A 128 -3.21 7.44 -10.58
CA PRO A 128 -4.26 8.40 -10.21
C PRO A 128 -5.28 7.89 -9.19
N GLY A 129 -5.58 6.59 -9.21
CA GLY A 129 -6.58 5.97 -8.33
C GLY A 129 -6.02 5.07 -7.24
N SER A 130 -4.72 4.81 -7.22
CA SER A 130 -4.14 3.78 -6.35
C SER A 130 -2.64 3.94 -6.14
N ILE A 131 -2.14 3.35 -5.06
CA ILE A 131 -0.72 3.21 -4.77
C ILE A 131 -0.45 1.71 -4.62
N HIS A 132 0.60 1.19 -5.26
CA HIS A 132 1.04 -0.19 -5.11
C HIS A 132 2.46 -0.20 -4.57
N ILE A 133 2.65 -0.77 -3.39
CA ILE A 133 3.92 -0.80 -2.67
C ILE A 133 4.45 -2.23 -2.75
N TRP A 134 5.61 -2.42 -3.38
CA TRP A 134 6.23 -3.73 -3.62
C TRP A 134 7.55 -3.83 -2.85
N CYS A 135 7.54 -3.43 -1.58
CA CYS A 135 8.67 -3.45 -0.67
C CYS A 135 8.18 -3.46 0.79
N GLN A 136 9.13 -3.55 1.72
CA GLN A 136 8.90 -3.27 3.14
C GLN A 136 8.53 -1.81 3.35
N ILE A 137 7.58 -1.56 4.24
CA ILE A 137 7.03 -0.24 4.56
C ILE A 137 7.75 0.29 5.80
N ASP A 138 8.65 1.25 5.58
CA ASP A 138 9.32 1.98 6.65
C ASP A 138 8.66 3.33 6.95
N SER A 139 9.26 4.09 7.86
CA SER A 139 8.74 5.40 8.27
C SER A 139 8.82 6.46 7.16
N ASN A 140 9.76 6.36 6.23
CA ASN A 140 9.90 7.29 5.11
C ASN A 140 8.82 7.03 4.06
N ILE A 141 8.56 5.76 3.75
CA ILE A 141 7.43 5.34 2.90
C ILE A 141 6.10 5.80 3.50
N ILE A 142 5.91 5.63 4.81
CA ILE A 142 4.70 6.10 5.50
C ILE A 142 4.51 7.61 5.33
N LYS A 143 5.56 8.42 5.57
CA LYS A 143 5.50 9.88 5.39
C LYS A 143 5.17 10.27 3.95
N PHE A 144 5.77 9.59 2.98
CA PHE A 144 5.51 9.84 1.57
C PHE A 144 4.06 9.51 1.19
N ILE A 145 3.52 8.40 1.68
CA ILE A 145 2.11 8.03 1.44
C ILE A 145 1.16 9.01 2.15
N ASP A 146 1.46 9.45 3.36
CA ASP A 146 0.67 10.48 4.05
C ASP A 146 0.62 11.80 3.27
N TRP A 147 1.75 12.18 2.65
CA TRP A 147 1.80 13.32 1.73
C TRP A 147 0.92 13.08 0.50
N LEU A 148 1.02 11.91 -0.15
CA LEU A 148 0.18 11.56 -1.28
C LEU A 148 -1.31 11.57 -0.92
N PHE A 149 -1.69 11.03 0.24
CA PHE A 149 -3.06 11.03 0.74
C PHE A 149 -3.63 12.44 0.77
N THR A 150 -2.86 13.37 1.32
CA THR A 150 -3.27 14.77 1.49
C THR A 150 -3.34 15.50 0.15
N TYR A 151 -2.27 15.47 -0.64
CA TYR A 151 -2.10 16.36 -1.80
C TYR A 151 -2.47 15.74 -3.14
N CYS A 152 -2.42 14.41 -3.26
CA CYS A 152 -2.73 13.68 -4.49
C CYS A 152 -4.11 13.01 -4.44
N TYR A 153 -4.53 12.55 -3.27
CA TYR A 153 -5.78 11.78 -3.13
C TYR A 153 -6.91 12.54 -2.46
N GLY A 154 -6.63 13.68 -1.82
CA GLY A 154 -7.64 14.50 -1.14
C GLY A 154 -8.19 13.85 0.14
N ILE A 155 -7.48 12.86 0.67
CA ILE A 155 -7.81 12.22 1.95
C ILE A 155 -7.30 13.15 3.04
N LYS A 156 -8.23 13.81 3.73
CA LYS A 156 -7.89 14.72 4.81
C LYS A 156 -7.39 13.94 6.03
N PRO A 157 -6.45 14.52 6.80
CA PRO A 157 -6.23 14.11 8.18
C PRO A 157 -7.56 14.18 8.93
N ILE A 158 -8.04 13.04 9.44
CA ILE A 158 -9.15 13.00 10.42
C ILE A 158 -8.63 13.53 11.75
#